data_AF-A0A1B0ABV9-F1
#
_entry.id   AF-A0A1B0ABV9-F1
#
_cell.length_a   1.000
_cell.length_b   1.000
_cell.length_c   1.000
_cell.angle_alpha   90.00
_cell.angle_beta   90.00
_cell.angle_gamma   90.00
#
_symmetry.space_group_name_H-M   'P 1'
#
loop_
_entity.id
_entity.type
_entity.pdbx_description
1 polymer ?
#
loop_
_entity_poly.entity_id
_entity_poly.type
_entity_poly.pdbx_seq_one_letter_code
_entity_poly.pdbx_strand_id
1 'polypeptide(L)'
;MENVDVNFGPQHNNRHQVLQKYSTSLKLLRNYAEKKYQLRPFVFDNYVLFQFFQQRSNDESHDSSSSNAATQEEGWAAFLKMELLNHILDRRRQIMYWLFYLLLALLCVLVYRYESSTSLAERSVKSMVYPGMRMWRRMTLPLIERFPRLTELYDESCLMGNPFFQMDDLSCSPCAHVEAVLDLGNTMQKQALESNNNMGIQKMPTLEYVPFIFKIDQEPMKLQEFYNIYSSNYEIFQRDAYRVQSTKREVTNLDELFIELNRTQQTQSHNLWRCNRMLPARLLRQLIARPSTLPNSLALERFMAIDTPQAPSYTLPDTECPHAYVQQALGNRFIILRPTSECRHRCRTLSMRLPQSFVLSYNWWYWKPISAPDPVSDTLSISLIGSYC
;
A
#
# COMPACT_ATOMS: atom_id res chain seq x y z
N MET A 1 -61.78 -20.06 -23.11
CA MET A 1 -61.98 -19.56 -21.73
C MET A 1 -62.64 -20.71 -21.00
N GLU A 2 -61.84 -21.63 -20.46
CA GLU A 2 -62.38 -22.64 -19.53
C GLU A 2 -62.64 -21.93 -18.21
N ASN A 3 -63.82 -22.16 -17.64
CA ASN A 3 -64.26 -21.54 -16.40
C ASN A 3 -63.23 -21.79 -15.30
N VAL A 4 -62.57 -20.73 -14.85
CA VAL A 4 -61.84 -20.77 -13.59
C VAL A 4 -62.91 -20.79 -12.51
N ASP A 5 -63.23 -21.98 -12.02
CA ASP A 5 -64.18 -22.16 -10.92
C ASP A 5 -63.57 -21.55 -9.65
N VAL A 6 -64.04 -20.36 -9.29
CA VAL A 6 -63.63 -19.65 -8.07
C VAL A 6 -64.57 -19.95 -6.89
N ASN A 7 -65.51 -20.89 -7.07
CA ASN A 7 -66.45 -21.27 -6.03
C ASN A 7 -65.78 -22.18 -4.99
N PHE A 8 -65.50 -21.61 -3.82
CA PHE A 8 -65.10 -22.36 -2.63
C PHE A 8 -66.35 -23.03 -2.03
N GLY A 9 -66.64 -24.26 -2.45
CA GLY A 9 -67.70 -25.07 -1.84
C GLY A 9 -67.44 -25.37 -0.34
N PRO A 10 -68.48 -25.70 0.44
CA PRO A 10 -68.42 -25.80 1.91
C PRO A 10 -67.65 -27.02 2.46
N GLN A 11 -66.81 -27.68 1.67
CA GLN A 11 -66.16 -28.96 2.03
C GLN A 11 -64.61 -28.91 2.03
N HIS A 12 -64.00 -27.75 2.22
CA HIS A 12 -62.54 -27.64 2.35
C HIS A 12 -62.12 -27.48 3.83
N ASN A 13 -61.95 -28.60 4.53
CA ASN A 13 -61.62 -28.64 5.97
C ASN A 13 -60.12 -28.45 6.30
N ASN A 14 -59.24 -28.17 5.32
CA ASN A 14 -57.82 -27.99 5.61
C ASN A 14 -57.22 -26.77 4.91
N ARG A 15 -56.77 -25.78 5.70
CA ARG A 15 -56.23 -24.48 5.28
C ARG A 15 -55.13 -24.59 4.22
N HIS A 16 -54.33 -25.65 4.28
CA HIS A 16 -53.24 -25.89 3.33
C HIS A 16 -53.74 -26.17 1.90
N GLN A 17 -54.86 -26.88 1.74
CA GLN A 17 -55.40 -27.20 0.40
C GLN A 17 -55.97 -25.96 -0.29
N VAL A 18 -56.60 -25.06 0.47
CA VAL A 18 -57.11 -23.79 -0.03
C VAL A 18 -55.96 -22.88 -0.48
N LEU A 19 -54.92 -22.75 0.34
CA LEU A 19 -53.73 -21.96 -0.01
C LEU A 19 -53.00 -22.50 -1.24
N GLN A 20 -52.89 -23.83 -1.37
CA GLN A 20 -52.24 -24.44 -2.52
C GLN A 20 -53.01 -24.20 -3.82
N LYS A 21 -54.34 -24.36 -3.82
CA LYS A 21 -55.18 -24.01 -4.97
C LYS A 21 -55.07 -22.52 -5.32
N TYR A 22 -55.14 -21.63 -4.33
CA TYR A 22 -55.00 -20.18 -4.53
C TYR A 22 -53.65 -19.82 -5.17
N SER A 23 -52.55 -20.40 -4.67
CA SER A 23 -51.21 -20.17 -5.22
C SER A 23 -51.07 -20.64 -6.68
N THR A 24 -51.78 -21.71 -7.03
CA THR A 24 -51.76 -22.30 -8.38
C THR A 24 -52.54 -21.41 -9.35
N SER A 25 -53.72 -20.93 -8.94
CA SER A 25 -54.52 -19.99 -9.73
C SER A 25 -53.83 -18.64 -9.92
N LEU A 26 -53.13 -18.12 -8.91
CA LEU A 26 -52.33 -16.90 -9.04
C LEU A 26 -51.20 -17.05 -10.06
N LYS A 27 -50.50 -18.19 -10.09
CA LYS A 27 -49.46 -18.47 -11.09
C LYS A 27 -50.03 -18.52 -12.50
N LEU A 28 -51.21 -19.11 -12.68
CA LEU A 28 -51.89 -19.15 -13.98
C LEU A 28 -52.30 -17.75 -14.45
N LEU A 29 -52.85 -16.92 -13.56
CA LEU A 29 -53.20 -15.53 -13.86
C LEU A 29 -51.97 -14.69 -14.19
N ARG A 30 -50.88 -14.86 -13.45
CA ARG A 30 -49.59 -14.20 -13.72
C ARG A 30 -49.06 -14.54 -15.10
N ASN A 31 -49.04 -15.83 -15.45
CA ASN A 31 -48.60 -16.28 -16.78
C ASN A 31 -49.50 -15.76 -17.91
N TYR A 32 -50.81 -15.65 -17.66
CA TYR A 32 -51.74 -15.07 -18.61
C TYR A 32 -51.51 -13.57 -18.82
N ALA A 33 -51.29 -12.83 -17.73
CA ALA A 33 -51.01 -11.40 -17.77
C ALA A 33 -49.70 -11.09 -18.52
N GLU A 34 -48.66 -11.88 -18.27
CA GLU A 34 -47.37 -11.76 -18.96
C GLU A 34 -47.51 -12.05 -20.46
N LYS A 35 -48.24 -13.12 -20.84
CA LYS A 35 -48.38 -13.53 -22.24
C LYS A 35 -49.26 -12.59 -23.06
N LYS A 36 -50.33 -12.04 -22.46
CA LYS A 36 -51.33 -11.24 -23.19
C LYS A 36 -51.08 -9.73 -23.12
N TYR A 37 -50.57 -9.24 -21.99
CA TYR A 37 -50.38 -7.81 -21.73
C TYR A 37 -48.92 -7.40 -21.57
N GLN A 38 -47.96 -8.33 -21.75
CA GLN A 38 -46.51 -8.09 -21.58
C GLN A 38 -46.16 -7.48 -20.21
N LEU A 39 -46.99 -7.72 -19.21
CA LEU A 39 -46.78 -7.18 -17.87
C LEU A 39 -45.64 -7.94 -17.20
N ARG A 40 -44.65 -7.20 -16.66
CA ARG A 40 -43.57 -7.80 -15.90
C ARG A 40 -44.13 -8.47 -14.65
N PRO A 41 -43.63 -9.66 -14.28
CA PRO A 41 -44.18 -10.41 -13.16
C PRO A 41 -44.20 -9.66 -11.81
N PHE A 42 -43.22 -8.79 -11.58
CA PHE A 42 -43.13 -7.94 -10.38
C PHE A 42 -44.27 -6.90 -10.29
N VAL A 43 -44.73 -6.38 -11.43
CA VAL A 43 -45.82 -5.38 -11.47
C VAL A 43 -47.16 -6.05 -11.16
N PHE A 44 -47.35 -7.29 -11.64
CA PHE A 44 -48.53 -8.09 -11.32
C PHE A 44 -48.63 -8.41 -9.83
N ASP A 45 -47.52 -8.84 -9.21
CA ASP A 45 -47.49 -9.15 -7.78
C ASP A 45 -47.81 -7.91 -6.91
N ASN A 46 -47.29 -6.74 -7.29
CA ASN A 46 -47.60 -5.47 -6.61
C ASN A 46 -49.07 -5.05 -6.79
N TYR A 47 -49.65 -5.28 -7.97
CA TYR A 47 -51.06 -5.01 -8.22
C TYR A 47 -51.98 -5.90 -7.36
N VAL A 48 -51.65 -7.19 -7.24
CA VAL A 48 -52.42 -8.13 -6.40
C VAL A 48 -52.31 -7.77 -4.92
N LEU A 49 -51.12 -7.40 -4.44
CA LEU A 49 -50.92 -6.92 -3.07
C LEU A 49 -51.69 -5.63 -2.81
N PHE A 50 -51.68 -4.69 -3.75
CA PHE A 50 -52.42 -3.44 -3.65
C PHE A 50 -53.94 -3.68 -3.55
N GLN A 51 -54.50 -4.54 -4.40
CA GLN A 51 -55.90 -4.97 -4.33
C GLN A 51 -56.26 -5.60 -2.98
N PHE A 52 -55.38 -6.45 -2.44
CA PHE A 52 -55.60 -7.09 -1.15
C PHE A 52 -55.69 -6.08 0.01
N PHE A 53 -54.78 -5.10 0.05
CA PHE A 53 -54.81 -4.06 1.08
C PHE A 53 -55.99 -3.09 0.91
N GLN A 54 -56.40 -2.80 -0.33
CA GLN A 54 -57.56 -1.96 -0.61
C GLN A 54 -58.89 -2.61 -0.20
N GLN A 55 -59.04 -3.92 -0.42
CA GLN A 55 -60.22 -4.65 0.05
C GLN A 55 -60.28 -4.70 1.58
N ARG A 56 -59.13 -4.87 2.24
CA ARG A 56 -59.07 -4.90 3.71
C ARG A 56 -59.40 -3.55 4.35
N SER A 57 -58.99 -2.43 3.74
CA SER A 57 -59.43 -1.09 4.21
C SER A 57 -60.93 -0.85 4.01
N ASN A 58 -61.53 -1.43 2.96
CA ASN A 58 -62.97 -1.35 2.73
C ASN A 58 -63.78 -2.23 3.70
N ASP A 59 -63.26 -3.38 4.12
CA ASP A 59 -63.92 -4.23 5.14
C ASP A 59 -63.85 -3.61 6.55
N GLU A 60 -62.78 -2.90 6.91
CA GLU A 60 -62.68 -2.17 8.18
C GLU A 60 -63.56 -0.90 8.23
N SER A 61 -64.07 -0.41 7.10
CA SER A 61 -64.91 0.80 7.00
C SER A 61 -66.41 0.52 6.91
N HIS A 62 -66.83 -0.75 6.99
CA HIS A 62 -68.25 -1.11 6.99
C HIS A 62 -69.03 -0.66 8.24
N ASP A 63 -68.36 -0.12 9.27
CA ASP A 63 -68.97 0.49 10.45
C ASP A 63 -69.09 2.03 10.42
N SER A 64 -68.70 2.71 9.32
CA SER A 64 -69.10 4.12 9.16
C SER A 64 -69.36 4.49 7.71
N SER A 65 -70.65 4.70 7.42
CA SER A 65 -71.15 5.21 6.16
C SER A 65 -70.59 6.61 5.84
N SER A 66 -70.25 6.79 4.56
CA SER A 66 -69.93 8.04 3.84
C SER A 66 -68.50 8.59 3.96
N SER A 67 -67.59 8.10 3.10
CA SER A 67 -66.56 8.92 2.39
C SER A 67 -65.61 8.09 1.49
N ASN A 68 -66.12 7.17 0.66
CA ASN A 68 -65.26 6.22 -0.08
C ASN A 68 -64.75 6.67 -1.46
N ALA A 69 -64.94 7.94 -1.85
CA ALA A 69 -64.42 8.44 -3.14
C ALA A 69 -63.00 9.05 -3.03
N ALA A 70 -62.64 9.64 -1.88
CA ALA A 70 -61.38 10.36 -1.71
C ALA A 70 -60.18 9.43 -1.43
N THR A 71 -60.39 8.33 -0.70
CA THR A 71 -59.33 7.34 -0.39
C THR A 71 -58.98 6.46 -1.57
N GLN A 72 -59.86 6.33 -2.57
CA GLN A 72 -59.59 5.59 -3.79
C GLN A 72 -58.58 6.34 -4.66
N GLU A 73 -58.75 7.66 -4.87
CA GLU A 73 -57.82 8.47 -5.67
C GLU A 73 -56.39 8.54 -5.08
N GLU A 74 -56.25 8.56 -3.76
CA GLU A 74 -54.94 8.60 -3.08
C GLU A 74 -54.12 7.31 -3.27
N GLY A 75 -54.78 6.15 -3.31
CA GLY A 75 -54.11 4.85 -3.53
C GLY A 75 -53.59 4.67 -4.95
N TRP A 76 -54.38 5.05 -5.96
CA TRP A 76 -53.94 5.05 -7.37
C TRP A 76 -52.81 6.06 -7.59
N ALA A 77 -52.86 7.22 -6.93
CA ALA A 77 -51.78 8.20 -6.97
C ALA A 77 -50.48 7.67 -6.30
N ALA A 78 -50.57 6.88 -5.23
CA ALA A 78 -49.41 6.23 -4.60
C ALA A 78 -48.79 5.15 -5.49
N PHE A 79 -49.61 4.33 -6.15
CA PHE A 79 -49.15 3.34 -7.13
C PHE A 79 -48.47 4.01 -8.33
N LEU A 80 -49.11 5.04 -8.90
CA LEU A 80 -48.54 5.83 -10.00
C LEU A 80 -47.23 6.54 -9.58
N LYS A 81 -47.14 7.06 -8.35
CA LYS A 81 -45.89 7.63 -7.79
C LYS A 81 -44.77 6.60 -7.69
N MET A 82 -45.07 5.36 -7.29
CA MET A 82 -44.09 4.27 -7.21
C MET A 82 -43.64 3.79 -8.61
N GLU A 83 -44.57 3.71 -9.57
CA GLU A 83 -44.26 3.40 -10.97
C GLU A 83 -43.37 4.50 -11.59
N LEU A 84 -43.69 5.77 -11.32
CA LEU A 84 -42.88 6.93 -11.74
C LEU A 84 -41.49 6.92 -11.11
N LEU A 85 -41.38 6.62 -9.82
CA LEU A 85 -40.11 6.55 -9.11
C LEU A 85 -39.21 5.43 -9.68
N ASN A 86 -39.79 4.25 -9.91
CA ASN A 86 -39.07 3.13 -10.54
C ASN A 86 -38.66 3.46 -11.98
N HIS A 87 -39.52 4.13 -12.76
CA HIS A 87 -39.15 4.59 -14.10
C HIS A 87 -38.03 5.65 -14.07
N ILE A 88 -38.02 6.54 -13.09
CA ILE A 88 -36.96 7.55 -12.92
C ILE A 88 -35.63 6.88 -12.51
N LEU A 89 -35.66 5.92 -11.59
CA LEU A 89 -34.48 5.17 -11.16
C LEU A 89 -33.92 4.29 -12.29
N ASP A 90 -34.79 3.63 -13.07
CA ASP A 90 -34.39 2.84 -14.24
C ASP A 90 -33.78 3.73 -15.33
N ARG A 91 -34.34 4.91 -15.58
CA ARG A 91 -33.75 5.89 -16.51
C ARG A 91 -32.40 6.38 -16.02
N ARG A 92 -32.24 6.70 -14.73
CA ARG A 92 -30.94 7.10 -14.17
C ARG A 92 -29.91 5.98 -14.30
N ARG A 93 -30.29 4.73 -14.04
CA ARG A 93 -29.42 3.57 -14.22
C ARG A 93 -29.04 3.36 -15.68
N GLN A 94 -29.99 3.49 -16.61
CA GLN A 94 -29.73 3.43 -18.05
C GLN A 94 -28.80 4.55 -18.51
N ILE A 95 -29.00 5.79 -18.05
CA ILE A 95 -28.10 6.91 -18.35
C ILE A 95 -26.69 6.65 -17.83
N MET A 96 -26.54 6.10 -16.61
CA MET A 96 -25.24 5.73 -16.07
C MET A 96 -24.55 4.63 -16.90
N TYR A 97 -25.29 3.60 -17.34
CA TYR A 97 -24.73 2.58 -18.23
C TYR A 97 -24.34 3.17 -19.59
N TRP A 98 -25.17 4.04 -20.17
CA TRP A 98 -24.85 4.73 -21.42
C TRP A 98 -23.61 5.62 -21.30
N LEU A 99 -23.46 6.37 -20.20
CA LEU A 99 -22.26 7.16 -19.92
C LEU A 99 -21.03 6.26 -19.75
N PHE A 100 -21.18 5.11 -19.10
CA PHE A 100 -20.10 4.13 -18.97
C PHE A 100 -19.67 3.54 -20.31
N TYR A 101 -20.63 3.11 -21.15
CA TYR A 101 -20.33 2.61 -22.50
C TYR A 101 -19.74 3.70 -23.40
N LEU A 102 -20.19 4.94 -23.28
CA LEU A 102 -19.63 6.08 -24.02
C LEU A 102 -18.20 6.37 -23.57
N LEU A 103 -17.91 6.32 -22.28
CA LEU A 103 -16.56 6.48 -21.74
C LEU A 103 -15.64 5.34 -22.20
N LEU A 104 -16.13 4.10 -22.18
CA LEU A 104 -15.39 2.93 -22.67
C LEU A 104 -15.09 3.06 -24.17
N ALA A 105 -16.09 3.42 -24.98
CA ALA A 105 -15.90 3.64 -26.42
C ALA A 105 -14.91 4.77 -26.70
N LEU A 106 -14.96 5.87 -25.94
CA LEU A 106 -14.02 6.98 -26.04
C LEU A 106 -12.59 6.55 -25.69
N LEU A 107 -12.41 5.74 -24.64
CA LEU A 107 -11.11 5.14 -24.30
C LEU A 107 -10.59 4.21 -25.40
N CYS A 108 -11.44 3.35 -25.98
CA CYS A 108 -11.06 2.49 -27.10
C CYS A 108 -10.62 3.29 -28.33
N VAL A 109 -11.33 4.38 -28.67
CA VAL A 109 -10.95 5.28 -29.78
C VAL A 109 -9.61 5.97 -29.50
N LEU A 110 -9.36 6.39 -28.26
CA LEU A 110 -8.09 6.99 -27.86
C LEU A 110 -6.92 6.00 -27.95
N VAL A 111 -7.12 4.74 -27.53
CA VAL A 111 -6.10 3.67 -27.64
C VAL A 111 -5.80 3.34 -29.10
N TYR A 112 -6.82 3.21 -29.94
CA TYR A 112 -6.63 2.96 -31.38
C TYR A 112 -5.90 4.12 -32.08
N ARG A 113 -6.26 5.37 -31.74
CA ARG A 113 -5.57 6.56 -32.25
C ARG A 113 -4.12 6.63 -31.78
N TYR A 114 -3.84 6.24 -30.53
CA TYR A 114 -2.49 6.18 -29.97
C TYR A 114 -1.59 5.21 -30.75
N GLU A 115 -2.09 4.01 -31.07
CA GLU A 115 -1.34 3.01 -31.85
C GLU A 115 -1.07 3.47 -33.29
N SER A 116 -2.01 4.20 -33.90
CA SER A 116 -1.87 4.70 -35.27
C SER A 116 -0.99 5.96 -35.44
N SER A 117 -0.73 6.71 -34.35
CA SER A 117 -0.10 8.05 -34.38
C SER A 117 1.10 8.14 -33.43
N THR A 118 2.01 7.17 -33.52
CA THR A 118 3.13 6.98 -32.59
C THR A 118 4.09 8.17 -32.45
N SER A 119 4.30 9.01 -33.47
CA SER A 119 5.30 10.09 -33.40
C SER A 119 4.80 11.42 -32.84
N LEU A 120 3.56 11.83 -33.15
CA LEU A 120 2.97 13.11 -32.71
C LEU A 120 2.16 12.97 -31.42
N ALA A 121 1.52 11.82 -31.19
CA ALA A 121 0.75 11.57 -29.97
C ALA A 121 1.66 11.40 -28.75
N GLU A 122 2.86 10.83 -28.91
CA GLU A 122 3.80 10.67 -27.79
C GLU A 122 4.23 12.01 -27.15
N ARG A 123 4.45 13.06 -27.94
CA ARG A 123 4.83 14.38 -27.40
C ARG A 123 3.66 15.06 -26.67
N SER A 124 2.46 15.00 -27.23
CA SER A 124 1.26 15.60 -26.63
C SER A 124 0.79 14.84 -25.39
N VAL A 125 0.87 13.51 -25.37
CA VAL A 125 0.54 12.69 -24.20
C VAL A 125 1.56 12.91 -23.09
N LYS A 126 2.87 12.92 -23.37
CA LYS A 126 3.90 13.27 -22.38
C LYS A 126 3.68 14.66 -21.78
N SER A 127 3.15 15.61 -22.55
CA SER A 127 2.77 16.95 -22.08
C SER A 127 1.49 16.98 -21.24
N MET A 128 0.48 16.15 -21.55
CA MET A 128 -0.79 16.08 -20.80
C MET A 128 -0.75 15.17 -19.57
N VAL A 129 0.21 14.24 -19.47
CA VAL A 129 0.38 13.35 -18.32
C VAL A 129 0.59 14.15 -17.03
N TYR A 130 1.44 15.17 -17.05
CA TYR A 130 1.75 15.95 -15.84
C TYR A 130 0.55 16.80 -15.34
N PRO A 131 -0.14 17.59 -16.20
CA PRO A 131 -1.40 18.24 -15.82
C PRO A 131 -2.49 17.25 -15.38
N GLY A 132 -2.61 16.10 -16.05
CA GLY A 132 -3.56 15.04 -15.69
C GLY A 132 -3.30 14.48 -14.30
N MET A 133 -2.05 14.11 -14.01
CA MET A 133 -1.65 13.66 -12.67
C MET A 133 -1.88 14.74 -11.61
N ARG A 134 -1.65 16.02 -11.93
CA ARG A 134 -1.91 17.14 -11.00
C ARG A 134 -3.39 17.31 -10.71
N MET A 135 -4.25 17.16 -11.72
CA MET A 135 -5.70 17.25 -11.55
C MET A 135 -6.25 16.05 -10.79
N TRP A 136 -5.77 14.84 -11.10
CA TRP A 136 -6.08 13.62 -10.35
C TRP A 136 -5.71 13.75 -8.88
N ARG A 137 -4.48 14.22 -8.58
CA ARG A 137 -4.03 14.48 -7.20
C ARG A 137 -4.95 15.43 -6.44
N ARG A 138 -5.47 16.47 -7.10
CA ARG A 138 -6.43 17.40 -6.50
C ARG A 138 -7.77 16.75 -6.23
N MET A 139 -8.27 15.91 -7.15
CA MET A 139 -9.53 15.18 -6.95
C MET A 139 -9.42 14.14 -5.83
N THR A 140 -8.26 13.50 -5.68
CA THR A 140 -8.04 12.47 -4.65
C THR A 140 -7.68 13.05 -3.28
N LEU A 141 -7.28 14.33 -3.20
CA LEU A 141 -6.89 14.98 -1.94
C LEU A 141 -7.94 14.85 -0.81
N PRO A 142 -9.23 15.13 -1.02
CA PRO A 142 -10.25 14.98 0.03
C PRO A 142 -10.44 13.53 0.49
N LEU A 143 -10.18 12.55 -0.39
CA LEU A 143 -10.23 11.13 -0.03
C LEU A 143 -9.05 10.75 0.87
N ILE A 144 -7.86 11.25 0.54
CA ILE A 144 -6.61 11.03 1.30
C ILE A 144 -6.72 11.67 2.69
N GLU A 145 -7.27 12.89 2.79
CA GLU A 145 -7.51 13.56 4.08
C GLU A 145 -8.50 12.81 4.96
N ARG A 146 -9.51 12.16 4.36
CA ARG A 146 -10.51 11.38 5.11
C ARG A 146 -9.95 10.05 5.64
N PHE A 147 -8.94 9.48 4.96
CA PHE A 147 -8.36 8.19 5.32
C PHE A 147 -6.83 8.24 5.42
N PRO A 148 -6.28 8.83 6.50
CA PRO A 148 -4.83 8.97 6.67
C PRO A 148 -4.07 7.64 6.68
N ARG A 149 -4.72 6.54 7.11
CA ARG A 149 -4.13 5.19 7.09
C ARG A 149 -3.87 4.65 5.68
N LEU A 150 -4.65 5.08 4.68
CA LEU A 150 -4.40 4.71 3.28
C LEU A 150 -3.16 5.42 2.75
N THR A 151 -2.91 6.65 3.20
CA THR A 151 -1.67 7.37 2.92
C THR A 151 -0.46 6.66 3.52
N GLU A 152 -0.59 6.02 4.68
CA GLU A 152 0.52 5.20 5.23
C GLU A 152 0.93 4.09 4.27
N LEU A 153 -0.05 3.36 3.69
CA LEU A 153 0.19 2.26 2.76
C LEU A 153 0.71 2.74 1.39
N TYR A 154 0.37 3.96 0.98
CA TYR A 154 0.82 4.52 -0.30
C TYR A 154 2.32 4.79 -0.32
N ASP A 155 2.91 5.16 0.82
CA ASP A 155 4.34 5.44 0.94
C ASP A 155 5.19 4.19 1.19
N GLU A 156 4.55 3.01 1.21
CA GLU A 156 5.22 1.73 1.30
C GLU A 156 5.59 1.22 -0.10
N SER A 157 6.90 1.12 -0.39
CA SER A 157 7.39 0.56 -1.66
C SER A 157 6.97 -0.90 -1.84
N CYS A 158 6.79 -1.63 -0.72
CA CYS A 158 6.34 -3.00 -0.69
C CYS A 158 5.49 -3.26 0.56
N LEU A 159 4.27 -3.77 0.38
CA LEU A 159 3.39 -4.16 1.51
C LEU A 159 3.77 -5.53 2.10
N MET A 160 4.21 -6.44 1.23
CA MET A 160 4.64 -7.78 1.61
C MET A 160 5.72 -8.21 0.61
N GLY A 161 6.94 -8.36 1.11
CA GLY A 161 8.03 -8.93 0.32
C GLY A 161 7.70 -10.36 -0.06
N ASN A 162 7.95 -10.73 -1.32
CA ASN A 162 7.79 -12.10 -1.76
C ASN A 162 8.98 -12.92 -1.26
N PRO A 163 8.80 -13.85 -0.30
CA PRO A 163 9.91 -14.63 0.27
C PRO A 163 10.49 -15.64 -0.72
N PHE A 164 9.78 -15.92 -1.82
CA PHE A 164 10.20 -16.82 -2.88
C PHE A 164 10.70 -16.08 -4.13
N PHE A 165 10.81 -14.75 -4.07
CA PHE A 165 11.36 -14.01 -5.19
C PHE A 165 12.84 -14.36 -5.35
N GLN A 166 13.15 -14.96 -6.48
CA GLN A 166 14.49 -15.23 -6.97
C GLN A 166 14.61 -14.48 -8.29
N MET A 167 15.76 -13.84 -8.52
CA MET A 167 15.99 -13.25 -9.83
C MET A 167 16.44 -14.36 -10.78
N ASP A 168 15.57 -14.71 -11.71
CA ASP A 168 15.90 -15.61 -12.81
C ASP A 168 17.08 -15.03 -13.60
N ASP A 169 18.05 -15.88 -13.95
CA ASP A 169 19.22 -15.57 -14.78
C ASP A 169 20.19 -14.50 -14.24
N LEU A 170 20.34 -14.37 -12.91
CA LEU A 170 21.38 -13.52 -12.33
C LEU A 170 22.79 -14.02 -12.71
N SER A 171 23.53 -13.23 -13.49
CA SER A 171 24.91 -13.56 -13.84
C SER A 171 25.84 -13.36 -12.64
N CYS A 172 26.36 -14.43 -12.04
CA CYS A 172 27.26 -14.35 -10.87
C CYS A 172 28.73 -14.01 -11.20
N SER A 173 29.05 -13.72 -12.47
CA SER A 173 30.40 -13.33 -12.88
C SER A 173 30.96 -12.09 -12.15
N PRO A 174 30.17 -11.03 -11.86
CA PRO A 174 30.68 -9.83 -11.21
C PRO A 174 31.20 -10.05 -9.77
N CYS A 175 30.62 -10.98 -9.01
CA CYS A 175 31.07 -11.27 -7.64
C CYS A 175 32.13 -12.38 -7.56
N ALA A 176 32.42 -13.09 -8.66
CA ALA A 176 33.31 -14.25 -8.68
C ALA A 176 34.77 -13.94 -8.30
N HIS A 177 35.22 -12.72 -8.63
CA HIS A 177 36.61 -12.28 -8.40
C HIS A 177 36.78 -11.42 -7.15
N VAL A 178 35.70 -11.23 -6.38
CA VAL A 178 35.75 -10.41 -5.17
C VAL A 178 36.27 -11.24 -4.01
N GLU A 179 37.48 -10.95 -3.56
CA GLU A 179 38.12 -11.64 -2.44
C GLU A 179 37.97 -10.92 -1.10
N ALA A 180 37.84 -9.59 -1.13
CA ALA A 180 37.74 -8.75 0.06
C ALA A 180 36.93 -7.48 -0.24
N VAL A 181 36.46 -6.82 0.82
CA VAL A 181 35.85 -5.49 0.73
C VAL A 181 36.96 -4.45 0.47
N LEU A 182 36.78 -3.62 -0.55
CA LEU A 182 37.77 -2.60 -0.92
C LEU A 182 37.73 -1.41 0.04
N ASP A 183 38.86 -1.06 0.65
CA ASP A 183 38.98 0.15 1.47
C ASP A 183 39.40 1.36 0.62
N LEU A 184 38.47 2.28 0.40
CA LEU A 184 38.67 3.50 -0.38
C LEU A 184 39.14 4.69 0.47
N GLY A 185 39.28 4.54 1.80
CA GLY A 185 39.70 5.63 2.67
C GLY A 185 41.03 6.24 2.24
N ASN A 186 42.01 5.39 1.91
CA ASN A 186 43.35 5.82 1.53
C ASN A 186 43.43 6.31 0.06
N THR A 187 42.62 5.75 -0.84
CA THR A 187 42.64 6.10 -2.27
C THR A 187 41.91 7.41 -2.53
N MET A 188 40.79 7.67 -1.85
CA MET A 188 40.06 8.93 -1.93
C MET A 188 40.88 10.10 -1.38
N GLN A 189 41.60 9.88 -0.27
CA GLN A 189 42.48 10.90 0.29
C GLN A 189 43.62 11.26 -0.68
N LYS A 190 44.23 10.27 -1.33
CA LYS A 190 45.28 10.50 -2.35
C LYS A 190 44.73 11.17 -3.62
N GLN A 191 43.58 10.73 -4.14
CA GLN A 191 42.97 11.32 -5.33
C GLN A 191 42.43 12.74 -5.09
N ALA A 192 41.93 13.05 -3.89
CA ALA A 192 41.55 14.41 -3.51
C ALA A 192 42.76 15.35 -3.39
N LEU A 193 43.94 14.82 -3.05
CA LEU A 193 45.20 15.57 -3.03
C LEU A 193 45.81 15.75 -4.43
N GLU A 194 45.58 14.82 -5.36
CA GLU A 194 46.18 14.84 -6.70
C GLU A 194 45.28 15.46 -7.79
N SER A 195 43.97 15.60 -7.55
CA SER A 195 43.01 16.13 -8.51
C SER A 195 42.21 17.31 -7.95
N ASN A 196 42.50 18.53 -8.42
CA ASN A 196 41.64 19.71 -8.30
C ASN A 196 40.28 19.56 -9.01
N ASN A 197 39.97 18.39 -9.57
CA ASN A 197 38.67 18.09 -10.15
C ASN A 197 37.86 17.19 -9.21
N ASN A 198 36.64 17.63 -8.91
CA ASN A 198 35.56 16.88 -8.25
C ASN A 198 35.16 15.63 -9.05
N MET A 199 36.06 14.67 -9.20
CA MET A 199 35.77 13.39 -9.84
C MET A 199 35.29 12.43 -8.75
N GLY A 200 34.00 12.50 -8.43
CA GLY A 200 33.36 11.55 -7.53
C GLY A 200 33.46 10.11 -8.05
N ILE A 201 33.13 9.14 -7.19
CA ILE A 201 33.10 7.68 -7.45
C ILE A 201 32.31 7.29 -8.73
N GLN A 202 31.52 8.23 -9.26
CA GLN A 202 30.71 8.15 -10.48
C GLN A 202 31.45 7.69 -11.77
N LYS A 203 32.79 7.62 -11.79
CA LYS A 203 33.56 7.18 -12.96
C LYS A 203 34.32 5.86 -12.79
N MET A 204 34.10 5.10 -11.71
CA MET A 204 34.65 3.74 -11.59
C MET A 204 33.60 2.67 -11.93
N PRO A 205 33.49 2.24 -13.22
CA PRO A 205 32.60 1.14 -13.62
C PRO A 205 32.95 -0.18 -12.93
N THR A 206 34.14 -0.32 -12.36
CA THR A 206 34.58 -1.50 -11.61
C THR A 206 34.03 -1.59 -10.18
N LEU A 207 33.43 -0.52 -9.65
CA LEU A 207 32.88 -0.48 -8.28
C LEU A 207 31.38 -0.78 -8.20
N GLU A 208 30.69 -0.94 -9.35
CA GLU A 208 29.24 -1.14 -9.38
C GLU A 208 28.78 -2.40 -8.61
N TYR A 209 29.63 -3.44 -8.61
CA TYR A 209 29.32 -4.75 -8.03
C TYR A 209 30.24 -5.17 -6.89
N VAL A 210 31.33 -4.42 -6.68
CA VAL A 210 32.34 -4.74 -5.67
C VAL A 210 32.03 -3.95 -4.40
N PRO A 211 31.84 -4.63 -3.25
CA PRO A 211 31.58 -3.93 -2.00
C PRO A 211 32.82 -3.15 -1.58
N PHE A 212 32.60 -1.92 -1.11
CA PHE A 212 33.66 -1.02 -0.70
C PHE A 212 33.29 -0.24 0.55
N ILE A 213 34.32 0.20 1.27
CA ILE A 213 34.20 0.97 2.51
C ILE A 213 34.94 2.30 2.38
N PHE A 214 34.39 3.36 2.98
CA PHE A 214 35.07 4.65 3.08
C PHE A 214 34.66 5.37 4.36
N LYS A 215 35.51 6.29 4.81
CA LYS A 215 35.23 7.16 5.96
C LYS A 215 34.49 8.43 5.51
N ILE A 216 33.50 8.86 6.29
CA ILE A 216 32.85 10.17 6.10
C ILE A 216 33.54 11.22 6.97
N ASP A 217 33.64 12.43 6.42
CA ASP A 217 34.01 13.62 7.16
C ASP A 217 32.81 14.14 7.99
N GLN A 218 32.54 13.47 9.10
CA GLN A 218 31.53 13.84 10.07
C GLN A 218 32.03 13.53 11.49
N GLU A 219 31.73 14.42 12.43
CA GLU A 219 32.00 14.17 13.84
C GLU A 219 31.25 12.92 14.35
N PRO A 220 31.88 12.11 15.22
CA PRO A 220 31.24 10.95 15.83
C PRO A 220 29.98 11.34 16.60
N MET A 221 28.84 10.83 16.14
CA MET A 221 27.53 11.05 16.77
C MET A 221 27.51 10.49 18.19
N LYS A 222 26.87 11.22 19.12
CA LYS A 222 26.61 10.76 20.50
C LYS A 222 25.15 10.35 20.68
N LEU A 223 24.90 9.42 21.61
CA LEU A 223 23.54 8.96 21.93
C LEU A 223 22.65 10.11 22.43
N GLN A 224 23.22 11.05 23.19
CA GLN A 224 22.46 12.21 23.68
C GLN A 224 21.96 13.12 22.55
N GLU A 225 22.74 13.29 21.48
CA GLU A 225 22.34 14.11 20.33
C GLU A 225 21.16 13.49 19.60
N PHE A 226 21.12 12.16 19.52
CA PHE A 226 19.97 11.42 19.00
C PHE A 226 18.71 11.69 19.80
N TYR A 227 18.81 11.54 21.13
CA TYR A 227 17.70 11.76 22.03
C TYR A 227 17.20 13.21 21.96
N ASN A 228 18.10 14.19 21.89
CA ASN A 228 17.75 15.61 21.80
C ASN A 228 16.98 15.94 20.51
N ILE A 229 17.38 15.37 19.36
CA ILE A 229 16.68 15.58 18.08
C ILE A 229 15.30 14.94 18.12
N TYR A 230 15.19 13.75 18.71
CA TYR A 230 13.91 13.08 18.91
C TYR A 230 12.99 13.90 19.82
N SER A 231 13.45 14.27 21.02
CA SER A 231 12.64 14.97 22.02
C SER A 231 12.19 16.36 21.55
N SER A 232 13.05 17.08 20.81
CA SER A 232 12.70 18.41 20.26
C SER A 232 11.70 18.35 19.10
N ASN A 233 11.60 17.21 18.41
CA ASN A 233 10.71 17.02 17.25
C ASN A 233 9.73 15.86 17.46
N TYR A 234 9.36 15.60 18.71
CA TYR A 234 8.58 14.44 19.13
C TYR A 234 7.30 14.24 18.30
N GLU A 235 6.51 15.31 18.11
CA GLU A 235 5.25 15.26 17.35
C GLU A 235 5.44 14.82 15.90
N ILE A 236 6.56 15.20 15.27
CA ILE A 236 6.87 14.85 13.88
C ILE A 236 7.20 13.35 13.79
N PHE A 237 8.03 12.86 14.70
CA PHE A 237 8.40 11.44 14.72
C PHE A 237 7.21 10.55 15.11
N GLN A 238 6.38 10.96 16.06
CA GLN A 238 5.18 10.23 16.46
C GLN A 238 4.13 10.18 15.33
N ARG A 239 4.01 11.24 14.53
CA ARG A 239 3.07 11.24 13.40
C ARG A 239 3.60 10.46 12.20
N ASP A 240 4.85 10.69 11.82
CA ASP A 240 5.39 10.29 10.50
C ASP A 240 6.33 9.08 10.56
N ALA A 241 6.83 8.67 11.73
CA ALA A 241 7.83 7.59 11.88
C ALA A 241 7.76 6.89 13.25
N TYR A 242 6.57 6.49 13.71
CA TYR A 242 6.38 5.96 15.07
C TYR A 242 6.77 4.48 15.25
N ARG A 243 6.78 3.67 14.19
CA ARG A 243 6.91 2.22 14.28
C ARG A 243 8.38 1.79 14.43
N VAL A 244 8.67 1.04 15.48
CA VAL A 244 9.94 0.36 15.71
C VAL A 244 9.69 -1.14 15.72
N GLN A 245 10.49 -1.90 14.98
CA GLN A 245 10.50 -3.35 15.04
C GLN A 245 11.62 -3.79 15.96
N SER A 246 11.28 -4.46 17.05
CA SER A 246 12.25 -4.96 18.02
C SER A 246 12.19 -6.46 18.15
N THR A 247 13.32 -7.08 18.52
CA THR A 247 13.33 -8.46 19.02
C THR A 247 12.55 -8.59 20.33
N LYS A 248 12.38 -7.50 21.08
CA LYS A 248 11.57 -7.44 22.29
C LYS A 248 10.14 -7.02 21.98
N ARG A 249 9.17 -7.79 22.46
CA ARG A 249 7.74 -7.52 22.25
C ARG A 249 7.25 -6.23 22.92
N GLU A 250 7.95 -5.76 23.94
CA GLU A 250 7.61 -4.54 24.69
C GLU A 250 7.97 -3.24 23.94
N VAL A 251 8.82 -3.33 22.91
CA VAL A 251 9.32 -2.15 22.18
C VAL A 251 8.67 -2.10 20.80
N THR A 252 7.73 -1.18 20.64
CA THR A 252 6.95 -0.96 19.41
C THR A 252 7.11 0.45 18.85
N ASN A 253 7.54 1.39 19.68
CA ASN A 253 7.75 2.79 19.33
C ASN A 253 9.07 3.33 19.90
N LEU A 254 9.40 4.57 19.53
CA LEU A 254 10.64 5.22 19.97
C LEU A 254 10.64 5.55 21.46
N ASP A 255 9.52 5.90 22.07
CA ASP A 255 9.45 6.18 23.51
C ASP A 255 9.82 4.95 24.32
N GLU A 256 9.19 3.81 24.01
CA GLU A 256 9.47 2.51 24.60
C GLU A 256 10.93 2.10 24.35
N LEU A 257 11.47 2.38 23.15
CA LEU A 257 12.87 2.13 22.85
C LEU A 257 13.79 2.96 23.76
N PHE A 258 13.56 4.26 23.91
CA PHE A 258 14.41 5.10 24.76
C PHE A 258 14.29 4.76 26.24
N ILE A 259 13.10 4.37 26.71
CA ILE A 259 12.89 3.83 28.07
C ILE A 259 13.72 2.56 28.26
N GLU A 260 13.69 1.66 27.27
CA GLU A 260 14.44 0.41 27.30
C GLU A 260 15.96 0.65 27.27
N LEU A 261 16.44 1.59 26.45
CA LEU A 261 17.85 1.96 26.39
C LEU A 261 18.37 2.59 27.69
N ASN A 262 17.49 3.20 28.49
CA ASN A 262 17.84 3.77 29.79
C ASN A 262 17.77 2.74 30.93
N ARG A 263 17.20 1.55 30.70
CA ARG A 263 17.23 0.48 31.71
C ARG A 263 18.67 -0.03 31.88
N THR A 264 19.07 -0.19 33.13
CA THR A 264 20.41 -0.67 33.50
C THR A 264 20.64 -2.15 33.19
N GLN A 265 19.58 -2.90 32.87
CA GLN A 265 19.69 -4.32 32.54
C GLN A 265 20.17 -4.49 31.09
N GLN A 266 21.33 -5.12 30.92
CA GLN A 266 21.91 -5.48 29.63
C GLN A 266 21.10 -6.59 28.96
N THR A 267 19.95 -6.23 28.41
CA THR A 267 19.16 -7.16 27.62
C THR A 267 19.55 -7.07 26.16
N GLN A 268 19.79 -8.23 25.55
CA GLN A 268 20.12 -8.34 24.14
C GLN A 268 18.90 -7.99 23.30
N SER A 269 18.96 -6.86 22.61
CA SER A 269 17.93 -6.42 21.67
C SER A 269 18.53 -5.79 20.42
N HIS A 270 17.91 -6.13 19.29
CA HIS A 270 18.05 -5.43 18.02
C HIS A 270 16.75 -4.68 17.76
N ASN A 271 16.85 -3.41 17.37
CA ASN A 271 15.72 -2.57 17.06
C ASN A 271 15.93 -1.96 15.67
N LEU A 272 14.94 -2.11 14.79
CA LEU A 272 14.94 -1.56 13.45
C LEU A 272 13.84 -0.50 13.36
N TRP A 273 14.25 0.73 13.14
CA TRP A 273 13.36 1.87 12.97
C TRP A 273 13.31 2.29 11.51
N ARG A 274 12.12 2.35 10.93
CA ARG A 274 11.93 2.67 9.50
C ARG A 274 11.53 4.12 9.30
N CYS A 275 12.26 4.83 8.45
CA CYS A 275 12.14 6.27 8.20
C CYS A 275 11.94 6.57 6.71
N ASN A 276 10.72 6.34 6.20
CA ASN A 276 10.40 6.54 4.77
C ASN A 276 9.90 7.95 4.44
N ARG A 277 9.50 8.73 5.46
CA ARG A 277 8.92 10.07 5.27
C ARG A 277 10.00 11.15 5.17
N MET A 278 9.76 12.12 4.30
CA MET A 278 10.68 13.24 4.03
C MET A 278 10.99 14.09 5.26
N LEU A 279 9.99 14.39 6.10
CA LEU A 279 10.15 15.29 7.25
C LEU A 279 11.05 14.68 8.33
N PRO A 280 10.79 13.48 8.88
CA PRO A 280 11.72 12.75 9.74
C PRO A 280 13.12 12.60 9.13
N ALA A 281 13.20 12.21 7.85
CA ALA A 281 14.49 12.01 7.19
C ALA A 281 15.32 13.31 7.10
N ARG A 282 14.68 14.46 6.90
CA ARG A 282 15.37 15.77 6.87
C ARG A 282 15.93 16.13 8.23
N LEU A 283 15.23 15.83 9.32
CA LEU A 283 15.72 16.05 10.69
C LEU A 283 16.90 15.11 10.98
N LEU A 284 16.79 13.84 10.63
CA LEU A 284 17.88 12.86 10.83
C LEU A 284 19.14 13.21 10.03
N ARG A 285 19.02 13.86 8.87
CA ARG A 285 20.18 14.34 8.09
C ARG A 285 21.03 15.39 8.81
N GLN A 286 20.47 16.09 9.80
CA GLN A 286 21.24 17.01 10.64
C GLN A 286 22.19 16.26 11.58
N LEU A 287 21.85 15.01 11.92
CA LEU A 287 22.60 14.16 12.83
C LEU A 287 23.50 13.17 12.11
N ILE A 288 23.01 12.58 11.04
CA ILE A 288 23.71 11.59 10.22
C ILE A 288 23.76 12.17 8.82
N ALA A 289 24.89 12.79 8.51
CA ALA A 289 25.10 13.43 7.23
C ALA A 289 25.06 12.39 6.12
N ARG A 290 24.51 12.81 4.99
CA ARG A 290 24.54 12.01 3.79
C ARG A 290 26.01 11.82 3.34
N PRO A 291 26.43 10.61 2.96
CA PRO A 291 27.73 10.40 2.33
C PRO A 291 27.81 11.13 0.98
N SER A 292 28.69 12.12 0.85
CA SER A 292 28.88 12.93 -0.37
C SER A 292 29.53 12.14 -1.52
N THR A 293 30.19 11.03 -1.19
CA THR A 293 30.83 10.10 -2.13
C THR A 293 29.82 9.25 -2.91
N LEU A 294 28.60 9.08 -2.38
CA LEU A 294 27.54 8.31 -3.03
C LEU A 294 26.73 9.16 -4.02
N PRO A 295 26.10 8.55 -5.03
CA PRO A 295 25.29 9.25 -6.04
C PRO A 295 24.18 10.13 -5.45
N ASN A 296 23.77 11.14 -6.21
CA ASN A 296 22.77 12.12 -5.77
C ASN A 296 21.34 11.55 -5.65
N SER A 297 21.04 10.45 -6.32
CA SER A 297 19.73 9.80 -6.32
C SER A 297 19.68 8.72 -5.23
N LEU A 298 19.34 9.14 -4.01
CA LEU A 298 19.08 8.23 -2.90
C LEU A 298 17.59 7.93 -2.81
N ALA A 299 17.27 6.67 -2.51
CA ALA A 299 15.93 6.26 -2.16
C ALA A 299 15.42 7.00 -0.90
N LEU A 300 14.10 7.08 -0.78
CA LEU A 300 13.47 7.69 0.39
C LEU A 300 13.49 6.76 1.59
N GLU A 301 13.37 5.46 1.31
CA GLU A 301 13.43 4.41 2.31
C GLU A 301 14.78 4.40 3.03
N ARG A 302 14.70 4.43 4.35
CA ARG A 302 15.85 4.33 5.25
C ARG A 302 15.46 3.50 6.46
N PHE A 303 16.39 2.72 6.94
CA PHE A 303 16.27 2.00 8.19
C PHE A 303 17.37 2.46 9.13
N MET A 304 17.04 2.64 10.40
CA MET A 304 18.00 2.88 11.46
C MET A 304 18.00 1.65 12.35
N ALA A 305 19.10 0.92 12.36
CA ALA A 305 19.33 -0.18 13.28
C ALA A 305 19.94 0.39 14.57
N ILE A 306 19.30 0.11 15.70
CA ILE A 306 19.70 0.53 17.05
C ILE A 306 19.88 -0.75 17.87
N ASP A 307 21.13 -1.14 18.05
CA ASP A 307 21.49 -2.43 18.62
C ASP A 307 22.18 -2.24 19.97
N THR A 308 21.73 -3.01 20.95
CA THR A 308 22.49 -3.20 22.19
C THR A 308 23.84 -3.91 21.90
N PRO A 309 24.84 -3.79 22.79
CA PRO A 309 26.17 -4.34 22.54
C PRO A 309 26.19 -5.83 22.16
N GLN A 310 25.37 -6.61 22.83
CA GLN A 310 25.27 -8.06 22.67
C GLN A 310 24.05 -8.48 21.83
N ALA A 311 23.54 -7.59 20.97
CA ALA A 311 22.40 -7.90 20.10
C ALA A 311 22.71 -9.09 19.18
N PRO A 312 21.77 -10.04 19.03
CA PRO A 312 21.97 -11.22 18.20
C PRO A 312 22.19 -10.84 16.73
N SER A 313 22.77 -11.76 15.96
CA SER A 313 22.96 -11.53 14.53
C SER A 313 21.63 -11.57 13.77
N TYR A 314 21.45 -10.65 12.83
CA TYR A 314 20.26 -10.57 11.98
C TYR A 314 20.61 -10.11 10.57
N THR A 315 19.75 -10.43 9.61
CA THR A 315 19.88 -9.98 8.21
C THR A 315 19.39 -8.56 8.09
N LEU A 316 20.15 -7.66 7.45
CA LEU A 316 19.65 -6.31 7.21
C LEU A 316 18.45 -6.36 6.24
N PRO A 317 17.48 -5.44 6.37
CA PRO A 317 16.34 -5.38 5.47
C PRO A 317 16.78 -5.14 4.02
N ASP A 318 16.02 -5.74 3.10
CA ASP A 318 16.14 -5.43 1.68
C ASP A 318 15.66 -4.00 1.42
N THR A 319 16.34 -3.31 0.50
CA THR A 319 16.08 -1.90 0.18
C THR A 319 15.51 -1.74 -1.22
N GLU A 320 14.80 -0.64 -1.45
CA GLU A 320 14.18 -0.29 -2.75
C GLU A 320 15.15 -0.38 -3.95
N CYS A 321 16.37 0.17 -3.84
CA CYS A 321 17.36 0.14 -4.93
C CYS A 321 18.43 -0.96 -4.71
N PRO A 322 19.04 -1.52 -5.78
CA PRO A 322 20.06 -2.58 -5.72
C PRO A 322 21.30 -2.21 -4.92
N HIS A 323 21.76 -0.97 -5.09
CA HIS A 323 22.92 -0.48 -4.38
C HIS A 323 22.49 0.04 -3.00
N ALA A 324 22.91 -0.68 -1.98
CA ALA A 324 22.60 -0.38 -0.60
C ALA A 324 23.87 0.05 0.14
N TYR A 325 23.69 0.84 1.20
CA TYR A 325 24.78 1.26 2.05
C TYR A 325 24.41 1.14 3.52
N VAL A 326 25.41 0.86 4.35
CA VAL A 326 25.34 0.88 5.81
C VAL A 326 26.32 1.91 6.31
N GLN A 327 25.81 2.95 6.96
CA GLN A 327 26.59 4.01 7.60
C GLN A 327 26.56 3.80 9.11
N GLN A 328 27.72 3.52 9.70
CA GLN A 328 27.84 3.34 11.15
C GLN A 328 27.93 4.71 11.81
N ALA A 329 26.85 5.14 12.46
CA ALA A 329 26.79 6.45 13.10
C ALA A 329 27.36 6.44 14.52
N LEU A 330 27.12 5.37 15.28
CA LEU A 330 27.60 5.20 16.65
C LEU A 330 28.03 3.75 16.90
N GLY A 331 29.10 3.54 17.66
CA GLY A 331 29.61 2.20 18.00
C GLY A 331 30.19 1.46 16.79
N ASN A 332 30.35 0.15 16.94
CA ASN A 332 30.91 -0.72 15.91
C ASN A 332 30.03 -1.97 15.74
N ARG A 333 29.97 -2.52 14.52
CA ARG A 333 29.34 -3.82 14.24
C ARG A 333 30.19 -4.63 13.28
N PHE A 334 30.06 -5.95 13.33
CA PHE A 334 30.56 -6.81 12.27
C PHE A 334 29.49 -6.98 11.20
N ILE A 335 29.84 -6.69 9.96
CA ILE A 335 28.97 -6.92 8.81
C ILE A 335 29.53 -8.08 8.01
N ILE A 336 28.68 -9.10 7.81
CA ILE A 336 28.99 -10.29 7.01
C ILE A 336 28.17 -10.23 5.74
N LEU A 337 28.82 -10.06 4.60
CA LEU A 337 28.20 -10.10 3.28
C LEU A 337 28.16 -11.55 2.79
N ARG A 338 27.01 -12.20 2.95
CA ARG A 338 26.79 -13.56 2.46
C ARG A 338 26.32 -13.52 1.01
N PRO A 339 26.85 -14.33 0.09
CA PRO A 339 26.31 -14.42 -1.26
C PRO A 339 24.83 -14.83 -1.27
N THR A 340 24.06 -14.36 -2.25
CA THR A 340 22.72 -14.88 -2.54
C THR A 340 22.75 -16.37 -2.87
N SER A 341 21.62 -17.06 -2.72
CA SER A 341 21.49 -18.51 -2.98
C SER A 341 22.00 -18.90 -4.36
N GLU A 342 21.70 -18.08 -5.34
CA GLU A 342 22.01 -18.19 -6.76
C GLU A 342 23.53 -18.13 -6.97
N CYS A 343 24.22 -17.21 -6.29
CA CYS A 343 25.66 -16.98 -6.45
C CYS A 343 26.54 -17.66 -5.40
N ARG A 344 25.97 -18.44 -4.48
CA ARG A 344 26.69 -19.09 -3.38
C ARG A 344 27.80 -20.05 -3.82
N HIS A 345 27.67 -20.65 -5.00
CA HIS A 345 28.65 -21.60 -5.54
C HIS A 345 29.87 -20.90 -6.18
N ARG A 346 29.78 -19.60 -6.46
CA ARG A 346 30.81 -18.84 -7.20
C ARG A 346 31.42 -17.69 -6.41
N CYS A 347 30.64 -17.06 -5.54
CA CYS A 347 31.05 -15.87 -4.80
C CYS A 347 31.38 -16.22 -3.34
N ARG A 348 32.38 -15.57 -2.75
CA ARG A 348 32.89 -15.88 -1.40
C ARG A 348 32.23 -15.01 -0.34
N THR A 349 31.85 -15.55 0.81
CA THR A 349 31.41 -14.72 1.95
C THR A 349 32.49 -13.74 2.38
N LEU A 350 32.14 -12.46 2.48
CA LEU A 350 33.02 -11.41 2.97
C LEU A 350 32.59 -11.00 4.37
N SER A 351 33.54 -10.63 5.21
CA SER A 351 33.25 -10.14 6.56
C SER A 351 34.15 -8.97 6.89
N MET A 352 33.60 -7.98 7.57
CA MET A 352 34.38 -6.84 8.02
C MET A 352 33.83 -6.25 9.31
N ARG A 353 34.71 -5.58 10.05
CA ARG A 353 34.32 -4.69 11.14
C ARG A 353 33.98 -3.33 10.53
N LEU A 354 32.78 -2.82 10.77
CA LEU A 354 32.34 -1.50 10.35
C LEU A 354 32.44 -0.54 11.55
N PRO A 355 33.47 0.32 11.61
CA PRO A 355 33.66 1.24 12.72
C PRO A 355 32.83 2.51 12.55
N GLN A 356 32.71 3.28 13.63
CA GLN A 356 32.02 4.57 13.62
C GLN A 356 32.56 5.54 12.54
N SER A 357 31.66 6.28 11.90
CA SER A 357 31.91 7.22 10.79
C SER A 357 32.37 6.57 9.48
N PHE A 358 32.24 5.26 9.34
CA PHE A 358 32.46 4.57 8.07
C PHE A 358 31.15 4.14 7.41
N VAL A 359 31.21 4.03 6.09
CA VAL A 359 30.12 3.56 5.23
C VAL A 359 30.59 2.38 4.43
N LEU A 360 29.83 1.30 4.50
CA LEU A 360 29.92 0.17 3.60
C LEU A 360 28.90 0.35 2.48
N SER A 361 29.33 0.29 1.23
CA SER A 361 28.45 0.18 0.06
C SER A 361 28.53 -1.23 -0.52
N TYR A 362 27.40 -1.79 -0.92
CA TYR A 362 27.28 -3.12 -1.49
C TYR A 362 26.06 -3.22 -2.43
N ASN A 363 25.99 -4.28 -3.22
CA ASN A 363 24.85 -4.55 -4.09
C ASN A 363 24.08 -5.79 -3.56
N TRP A 364 22.81 -5.61 -3.22
CA TRP A 364 22.01 -6.66 -2.56
C TRP A 364 21.60 -7.80 -3.50
N TRP A 365 21.75 -7.64 -4.82
CA TRP A 365 21.58 -8.72 -5.79
C TRP A 365 22.61 -9.85 -5.61
N TYR A 366 23.82 -9.49 -5.18
CA TYR A 366 24.91 -10.45 -4.98
C TYR A 366 25.13 -10.79 -3.51
N TRP A 367 24.88 -9.84 -2.61
CA TRP A 367 25.23 -9.93 -1.20
C TRP A 367 24.04 -9.68 -0.29
N LYS A 368 23.69 -10.65 0.55
CA LYS A 368 22.76 -10.49 1.66
C LYS A 368 23.55 -10.19 2.95
N PRO A 369 23.49 -8.95 3.46
CA PRO A 369 24.25 -8.53 4.63
C PRO A 369 23.66 -9.07 5.93
N ILE A 370 24.53 -9.43 6.86
CA ILE A 370 24.20 -9.87 8.21
C ILE A 370 24.95 -8.97 9.18
N SER A 371 24.23 -8.30 10.07
CA SER A 371 24.80 -7.54 11.18
C SER A 371 25.03 -8.48 12.36
N ALA A 372 26.21 -8.43 12.96
CA ALA A 372 26.63 -9.27 14.07
C ALA A 372 27.35 -8.45 15.15
N PRO A 373 27.28 -8.89 16.43
CA PRO A 373 27.92 -8.18 17.53
C PRO A 373 29.43 -8.19 17.36
N ASP A 374 30.05 -7.10 17.78
CA ASP A 374 31.50 -7.00 17.83
C ASP A 374 32.00 -7.69 19.10
N PRO A 375 32.74 -8.80 19.00
CA PRO A 375 33.18 -9.55 20.17
C PRO A 375 34.15 -8.76 21.06
N VAL A 376 34.65 -7.62 20.58
CA VAL A 376 35.61 -6.77 21.30
C VAL A 376 34.95 -5.52 21.88
N SER A 377 33.78 -5.11 21.38
CA SER A 377 33.18 -3.81 21.69
C SER A 377 31.86 -3.98 22.44
N ASP A 378 31.83 -3.62 23.72
CA ASP A 378 30.61 -3.63 24.55
C ASP A 378 29.81 -2.31 24.47
N THR A 379 29.81 -1.67 23.30
CA THR A 379 29.10 -0.39 23.08
C THR A 379 27.81 -0.59 22.30
N LEU A 380 26.79 0.21 22.63
CA LEU A 380 25.59 0.33 21.82
C LEU A 380 26.00 0.75 20.41
N SER A 381 25.25 0.32 19.40
CA SER A 381 25.53 0.65 18.00
C SER A 381 24.31 1.22 17.30
N ILE A 382 24.53 2.25 16.48
CA ILE A 382 23.49 2.85 15.63
C ILE A 382 24.02 2.88 14.21
N SER A 383 23.26 2.26 13.29
CA SER A 383 23.60 2.18 11.87
C SER A 383 22.45 2.70 11.03
N LEU A 384 22.75 3.56 10.06
CA LEU A 384 21.79 4.00 9.05
C LEU A 384 21.96 3.15 7.78
N ILE A 385 20.86 2.57 7.32
CA ILE A 385 20.78 1.73 6.13
C ILE A 385 19.93 2.47 5.11
N GLY A 386 20.39 2.55 3.87
CA GLY A 386 19.64 3.14 2.76
C GLY A 386 20.13 2.60 1.43
N SER A 387 19.55 3.10 0.34
CA SER A 387 19.91 2.67 -1.01
C SER A 387 19.93 3.81 -2.02
N TYR A 388 20.57 3.57 -3.16
CA TYR A 388 20.66 4.50 -4.28
C TYR A 388 20.47 3.80 -5.63
N CYS A 389 19.89 4.56 -6.54
CA CYS A 389 19.71 4.30 -7.95
C CYS A 389 20.41 5.46 -8.69
#